data_AF-A0A8T7DPZ8-F1
#
_entry.id   AF-A0A8T7DPZ8-F1
#
_cell.length_a   1.000
_cell.length_b   1.000
_cell.length_c   1.000
_cell.angle_alpha   90.00
_cell.angle_beta   90.00
_cell.angle_gamma   90.00
#
_symmetry.space_group_name_H-M   'P 1'
#
loop_
_entity.id
_entity.type
_entity.pdbx_description
1 polymer ?
#
loop_
_entity_poly.entity_id
_entity_poly.type
_entity_poly.pdbx_seq_one_letter_code
_entity_poly.pdbx_strand_id
1 'polypeptide(L)'
;MNTLIVILLIFGIAYLAFFHKAKDDSVPELKSWFSNQLLSISDNLEKDIELDRQGHYAHQGKQSFRPQGSITYTLLDKNLSRFELSQFSELTSADIESTPGYLQLSERAKQLALEVRLDEVEVEGDGVETWHELDEYVYDFPRFYTVTVSGWLD
;
A
#
# COMPACT_ATOMS: atom_id res chain seq x y z
N MET A 1 25.39 -39.01 -21.98
CA MET A 1 25.75 -37.63 -21.58
C MET A 1 24.70 -36.58 -21.98
N ASN A 2 23.68 -36.90 -22.80
CA ASN A 2 22.63 -35.93 -23.21
C ASN A 2 21.39 -35.90 -22.30
N THR A 3 21.02 -37.00 -21.65
CA THR A 3 19.78 -37.07 -20.84
C THR A 3 19.86 -36.28 -19.54
N LEU A 4 21.03 -36.21 -18.89
CA LEU A 4 21.26 -35.42 -17.68
C LEU A 4 21.17 -33.91 -17.93
N ILE A 5 21.62 -33.45 -19.09
CA ILE A 5 21.59 -32.03 -19.47
C ILE A 5 20.14 -31.58 -19.73
N VAL A 6 19.34 -32.40 -20.41
CA VAL A 6 17.93 -32.10 -20.69
C VAL A 6 17.11 -32.04 -19.40
N ILE A 7 17.38 -32.93 -18.45
CA ILE A 7 16.70 -32.92 -17.13
C ILE A 7 17.06 -31.65 -16.35
N LEU A 8 18.33 -31.26 -16.29
CA LEU A 8 18.75 -30.02 -15.62
C LEU A 8 18.17 -28.76 -16.28
N LEU A 9 18.01 -28.74 -17.60
CA LEU A 9 17.38 -27.64 -18.33
C LEU A 9 15.88 -27.53 -18.00
N ILE A 10 15.16 -28.65 -17.94
CA ILE A 10 13.74 -28.66 -17.57
C ILE A 10 13.54 -28.24 -16.11
N PHE A 11 14.37 -28.74 -15.19
CA PHE A 11 14.32 -28.32 -13.78
C PHE A 11 14.74 -26.86 -13.60
N GLY A 12 15.71 -26.35 -14.37
CA GLY A 12 16.12 -24.95 -14.34
C GLY A 12 15.02 -24.00 -14.82
N ILE A 13 14.31 -24.35 -15.90
CA ILE A 13 13.19 -23.56 -16.42
C ILE A 13 11.99 -23.64 -15.46
N ALA A 14 11.68 -24.81 -14.90
CA ALA A 14 10.63 -24.95 -13.90
C ALA A 14 10.94 -24.18 -12.60
N TYR A 15 12.20 -24.14 -12.18
CA TYR A 15 12.65 -23.37 -11.01
C TYR A 15 12.51 -21.86 -11.24
N LEU A 16 12.92 -21.37 -12.42
CA LEU A 16 12.74 -19.97 -12.80
C LEU A 16 11.25 -19.60 -12.85
N ALA A 17 10.39 -20.43 -13.44
CA ALA A 17 8.95 -20.18 -13.50
C ALA A 17 8.26 -20.22 -12.11
N PHE A 18 8.77 -21.02 -11.16
CA PHE A 18 8.23 -21.06 -9.79
C PHE A 18 8.71 -19.89 -8.93
N PHE A 19 9.90 -19.35 -9.18
CA PHE A 19 10.46 -18.22 -8.42
C PHE A 19 10.14 -16.84 -9.01
N HIS A 20 9.78 -16.75 -10.30
CA HIS A 20 9.28 -15.51 -10.93
C HIS A 20 7.77 -15.31 -10.79
N LYS A 21 7.07 -16.20 -10.09
CA LYS A 21 5.66 -15.97 -9.82
C LYS A 21 5.56 -14.76 -8.89
N ALA A 22 5.01 -13.66 -9.41
CA ALA A 22 4.57 -12.55 -8.58
C ALA A 22 3.79 -13.15 -7.40
N LYS A 23 4.06 -12.64 -6.19
CA LYS A 23 3.34 -13.02 -5.00
C LYS A 23 1.89 -12.56 -5.22
N ASP A 24 1.05 -13.42 -5.81
CA ASP A 24 -0.39 -13.23 -5.88
C ASP A 24 -0.91 -13.43 -4.46
N ASP A 25 -0.66 -12.44 -3.60
CA ASP A 25 -1.23 -12.40 -2.26
C ASP A 25 -2.75 -12.43 -2.43
N SER A 26 -3.39 -13.43 -1.83
CA SER A 26 -4.82 -13.64 -2.00
C SER A 26 -5.63 -12.50 -1.38
N VAL A 27 -6.86 -12.25 -1.87
CA VAL A 27 -7.73 -11.22 -1.29
C VAL A 27 -7.87 -11.32 0.23
N PRO A 28 -8.03 -12.52 0.85
CA PRO A 28 -8.04 -12.64 2.31
C PRO A 28 -6.74 -12.20 2.99
N GLU A 29 -5.58 -12.52 2.41
CA GLU A 29 -4.27 -12.11 2.94
C GLU A 29 -4.09 -10.60 2.84
N LEU A 30 -4.48 -10.01 1.70
CA LEU A 30 -4.48 -8.56 1.50
C LEU A 30 -5.40 -7.87 2.50
N LYS A 31 -6.65 -8.34 2.67
CA LYS A 31 -7.59 -7.79 3.67
C LYS A 31 -7.00 -7.84 5.09
N SER A 32 -6.35 -8.95 5.45
CA SER A 32 -5.67 -9.06 6.75
C SER A 32 -4.52 -8.05 6.87
N TRP A 33 -3.72 -7.89 5.82
CA TRP A 33 -2.62 -6.93 5.78
C TRP A 33 -3.12 -5.48 5.94
N PHE A 34 -4.11 -5.07 5.14
CA PHE A 34 -4.70 -3.73 5.23
C PHE A 34 -5.32 -3.49 6.61
N SER A 35 -6.06 -4.47 7.14
CA SER A 35 -6.62 -4.39 8.49
C SER A 35 -5.54 -4.09 9.54
N ASN A 36 -4.38 -4.77 9.48
CA ASN A 36 -3.31 -4.55 10.44
C ASN A 36 -2.68 -3.16 10.33
N GLN A 37 -2.50 -2.64 9.11
CA GLN A 37 -1.99 -1.28 8.90
C GLN A 37 -2.95 -0.22 9.45
N LEU A 38 -4.26 -0.38 9.18
CA LEU A 38 -5.30 0.55 9.64
C LEU A 38 -5.48 0.51 11.16
N LEU A 39 -5.34 -0.66 11.79
CA LEU A 39 -5.27 -0.78 13.25
C LEU A 39 -4.10 0.02 13.82
N SER A 40 -2.91 -0.12 13.23
CA SER A 40 -1.73 0.64 13.67
C SER A 40 -1.96 2.16 13.55
N ILE A 41 -2.61 2.62 12.49
CA ILE A 41 -2.98 4.04 12.35
C ILE A 41 -3.96 4.43 13.46
N SER A 42 -5.01 3.64 13.67
CA SER A 42 -6.01 3.90 14.72
C SER A 42 -5.40 4.00 16.11
N ASP A 43 -4.44 3.14 16.44
CA ASP A 43 -3.80 3.09 17.75
C ASP A 43 -2.89 4.30 18.01
N ASN A 44 -2.34 4.90 16.94
CA ASN A 44 -1.43 6.06 17.03
C ASN A 44 -2.11 7.40 16.69
N LEU A 45 -3.36 7.40 16.23
CA LEU A 45 -4.04 8.56 15.66
C LEU A 45 -3.97 9.82 16.53
N GLU A 46 -4.34 9.74 17.81
CA GLU A 46 -4.35 10.92 18.69
C GLU A 46 -2.93 11.50 18.89
N LYS A 47 -1.92 10.63 18.98
CA LYS A 47 -0.53 11.06 19.09
C LYS A 47 -0.08 11.76 17.82
N ASP A 48 -0.43 11.22 16.67
CA ASP A 48 -0.10 11.82 15.37
C ASP A 48 -0.77 13.18 15.19
N ILE A 49 -2.04 13.32 15.59
CA ILE A 49 -2.76 14.60 15.60
C ILE A 49 -2.09 15.61 16.52
N GLU A 50 -1.68 15.20 17.71
CA GLU A 50 -0.98 16.09 18.65
C GLU A 50 0.36 16.57 18.08
N LEU A 51 1.10 15.68 17.42
CA LEU A 51 2.31 16.05 16.68
C LEU A 51 1.99 17.04 15.55
N ASP A 52 0.91 16.84 14.79
CA ASP A 52 0.51 17.79 13.74
C ASP A 52 0.16 19.16 14.32
N ARG A 53 -0.63 19.21 15.40
CA ARG A 53 -1.00 20.45 16.09
C ARG A 53 0.20 21.24 16.60
N GLN A 54 1.28 20.56 16.98
CA GLN A 54 2.53 21.19 17.38
C GLN A 54 3.40 21.59 16.18
N GLY A 55 3.03 21.17 14.95
CA GLY A 55 3.83 21.33 13.75
C GLY A 55 4.97 20.30 13.62
N HIS A 56 4.98 19.29 14.48
CA HIS A 56 6.05 18.29 14.58
C HIS A 56 5.78 17.04 13.71
N TYR A 57 4.63 16.97 13.05
CA TYR A 57 4.31 15.89 12.13
C TYR A 57 4.95 16.13 10.75
N ALA A 58 5.65 15.12 10.24
CA ALA A 58 6.32 15.17 8.95
C ALA A 58 5.34 14.80 7.82
N HIS A 59 4.81 15.82 7.14
CA HIS A 59 3.94 15.62 5.98
C HIS A 59 4.75 15.31 4.72
N GLN A 60 4.36 14.25 4.00
CA GLN A 60 5.04 13.88 2.75
C GLN A 60 5.05 15.04 1.74
N GLY A 61 6.21 15.26 1.10
CA GLY A 61 6.38 16.29 0.06
C GLY A 61 6.38 17.74 0.57
N LYS A 62 6.29 17.98 1.88
CA LYS A 62 6.26 19.33 2.46
C LYS A 62 7.47 19.57 3.37
N GLN A 63 8.13 20.71 3.20
CA GLN A 63 9.23 21.17 4.06
C GLN A 63 8.75 21.94 5.31
N SER A 64 7.43 22.10 5.50
CA SER A 64 6.88 22.97 6.54
C SER A 64 6.40 22.18 7.77
N PHE A 65 6.97 22.53 8.93
CA PHE A 65 6.54 22.13 10.28
C PHE A 65 5.30 22.91 10.74
N ARG A 66 4.27 23.02 9.89
CA ARG A 66 3.03 23.72 10.21
C ARG A 66 1.91 22.71 10.39
N PRO A 67 1.01 22.93 11.37
CA PRO A 67 -0.22 22.14 11.49
C PRO A 67 -1.01 22.20 10.20
N GLN A 68 -1.57 21.05 9.79
CA GLN A 68 -2.39 20.97 8.58
C GLN A 68 -3.85 20.63 8.85
N GLY A 69 -4.18 20.09 10.02
CA GLY A 69 -5.57 19.71 10.29
C GLY A 69 -6.00 18.46 9.55
N SER A 70 -5.04 17.79 8.89
CA SER A 70 -5.19 16.58 8.13
C SER A 70 -3.87 15.83 8.08
N ILE A 71 -3.90 14.50 8.15
CA ILE A 71 -2.76 13.62 7.94
C ILE A 71 -3.15 12.60 6.88
N THR A 72 -2.33 12.47 5.84
CA THR A 72 -2.47 11.43 4.81
C THR A 72 -1.41 10.37 5.03
N TYR A 73 -1.85 9.16 5.36
CA TYR A 73 -1.04 7.97 5.54
C TYR A 73 -0.91 7.24 4.20
N THR A 74 0.31 7.12 3.70
CA THR A 74 0.64 6.18 2.63
C THR A 74 0.91 4.81 3.25
N LEU A 75 0.18 3.77 2.83
CA LEU A 75 0.37 2.43 3.38
C LEU A 75 1.66 1.81 2.82
N LEU A 76 2.56 1.40 3.72
CA LEU A 76 3.90 0.96 3.38
C LEU A 76 4.05 -0.56 3.51
N ASP A 77 4.80 -1.15 2.60
CA ASP A 77 5.23 -2.54 2.65
C ASP A 77 6.27 -2.78 3.77
N LYS A 78 6.68 -4.04 3.93
CA LYS A 78 7.68 -4.44 4.93
C LYS A 78 9.07 -3.81 4.73
N ASN A 79 9.35 -3.26 3.55
CA ASN A 79 10.59 -2.59 3.19
C ASN A 79 10.48 -1.06 3.33
N LEU A 80 9.39 -0.55 3.91
CA LEU A 80 9.08 0.88 4.04
C LEU A 80 8.89 1.58 2.68
N SER A 81 8.65 0.80 1.62
CA SER A 81 8.26 1.30 0.31
C SER A 81 6.74 1.39 0.24
N ARG A 82 6.19 2.20 -0.66
CA ARG A 82 4.75 2.25 -0.91
C ARG A 82 4.25 0.85 -1.27
N PHE A 83 3.16 0.39 -0.62
CA PHE A 83 2.56 -0.89 -0.96
C PHE A 83 1.72 -0.75 -2.23
N GLU A 84 2.26 -1.27 -3.32
CA GLU A 84 1.62 -1.26 -4.64
C GLU A 84 0.93 -2.60 -4.90
N LEU A 85 -0.31 -2.50 -5.37
CA LEU A 85 -1.14 -3.61 -5.79
C LEU A 85 -1.20 -3.65 -7.31
N SER A 86 -1.05 -4.84 -7.87
CA SER A 86 -1.34 -5.07 -9.28
C SER A 86 -2.75 -4.61 -9.62
N GLN A 87 -2.94 -4.04 -10.82
CA GLN A 87 -4.28 -3.69 -11.31
C GLN A 87 -5.20 -4.92 -11.40
N PHE A 88 -4.61 -6.10 -11.58
CA PHE A 88 -5.32 -7.38 -11.65
C PHE A 88 -5.76 -7.91 -10.28
N SER A 89 -5.38 -7.25 -9.18
CA SER A 89 -5.88 -7.58 -7.86
C SER A 89 -7.40 -7.41 -7.82
N GLU A 90 -8.11 -8.40 -7.30
CA GLU A 90 -9.55 -8.34 -7.07
C GLU A 90 -9.91 -7.54 -5.80
N LEU A 91 -8.92 -7.09 -5.03
CA LEU A 91 -9.16 -6.31 -3.82
C LEU A 91 -9.74 -4.92 -4.18
N THR A 92 -10.87 -4.58 -3.59
CA THR A 92 -11.54 -3.28 -3.77
C THR A 92 -11.42 -2.39 -2.53
N SER A 93 -11.68 -1.09 -2.65
CA SER A 93 -11.85 -0.19 -1.49
C SER A 93 -12.90 -0.72 -0.51
N ALA A 94 -14.04 -1.21 -1.02
CA ALA A 94 -15.10 -1.76 -0.17
C ALA A 94 -14.63 -2.98 0.65
N ASP A 95 -13.73 -3.79 0.11
CA ASP A 95 -13.11 -4.88 0.86
C ASP A 95 -12.28 -4.35 2.02
N ILE A 96 -11.48 -3.31 1.79
CA ILE A 96 -10.66 -2.66 2.82
C ILE A 96 -11.55 -2.02 3.88
N GLU A 97 -12.60 -1.30 3.47
CA GLU A 97 -13.54 -0.63 4.36
C GLU A 97 -14.35 -1.60 5.24
N SER A 98 -14.53 -2.84 4.76
CA SER A 98 -15.17 -3.91 5.54
C SER A 98 -14.25 -4.56 6.58
N THR A 99 -12.95 -4.23 6.62
CA THR A 99 -12.01 -4.85 7.54
C THR A 99 -12.19 -4.36 8.98
N PRO A 100 -11.93 -5.20 10.00
CA PRO A 100 -11.96 -4.77 11.40
C PRO A 100 -11.09 -3.54 11.69
N GLY A 101 -9.92 -3.45 11.04
CA GLY A 101 -9.02 -2.31 11.20
C GLY A 101 -9.57 -1.00 10.68
N TYR A 102 -10.20 -1.00 9.50
CA TYR A 102 -10.88 0.19 8.99
C TYR A 102 -12.04 0.61 9.90
N LEU A 103 -12.87 -0.35 10.33
CA LEU A 103 -14.01 -0.07 11.20
C LEU A 103 -13.57 0.54 12.53
N GLN A 104 -12.48 0.04 13.12
CA GLN A 104 -11.91 0.62 14.34
C GLN A 104 -11.39 2.04 14.12
N LEU A 105 -10.64 2.27 13.04
CA LEU A 105 -10.14 3.61 12.68
C LEU A 105 -11.30 4.59 12.46
N SER A 106 -12.33 4.18 11.71
CA SER A 106 -13.53 4.98 11.43
C SER A 106 -14.29 5.34 12.71
N GLU A 107 -14.50 4.37 13.60
CA GLU A 107 -15.17 4.61 14.89
C GLU A 107 -14.34 5.55 15.79
N ARG A 108 -13.03 5.35 15.84
CA ARG A 108 -12.11 6.21 16.60
C ARG A 108 -12.14 7.65 16.09
N ALA A 109 -12.10 7.85 14.77
CA ALA A 109 -12.20 9.16 14.16
C ALA A 109 -13.54 9.84 14.45
N LYS A 110 -14.66 9.10 14.36
CA LYS A 110 -16.00 9.61 14.72
C LYS A 110 -16.08 10.08 16.17
N GLN A 111 -15.50 9.34 17.11
CA GLN A 111 -15.45 9.73 18.53
C GLN A 111 -14.70 11.05 18.76
N LEU A 112 -13.75 11.37 17.88
CA LEU A 112 -12.97 12.60 17.88
C LEU A 112 -13.57 13.70 16.99
N ALA A 113 -14.77 13.49 16.42
CA ALA A 113 -15.42 14.36 15.45
C ALA A 113 -14.56 14.63 14.19
N LEU A 114 -13.83 13.61 13.72
CA LEU A 114 -12.96 13.65 12.54
C LEU A 114 -13.56 12.89 11.36
N GLU A 115 -13.04 13.18 10.18
CA GLU A 115 -13.35 12.48 8.93
C GLU A 115 -12.21 11.52 8.55
N VAL A 116 -12.57 10.35 8.00
CA VAL A 116 -11.63 9.38 7.41
C VAL A 116 -12.00 9.18 5.95
N ARG A 117 -11.01 9.27 5.06
CA ARG A 117 -11.16 9.00 3.63
C ARG A 117 -10.13 7.99 3.16
N LEU A 118 -10.58 6.92 2.50
CA LEU A 118 -9.73 5.96 1.81
C LEU A 118 -9.69 6.34 0.33
N ASP A 119 -8.52 6.70 -0.18
CA ASP A 119 -8.32 7.05 -1.58
C ASP A 119 -7.49 5.96 -2.27
N GLU A 120 -7.99 5.47 -3.41
CA GLU A 120 -7.23 4.67 -4.36
C GLU A 120 -6.47 5.61 -5.29
N VAL A 121 -5.18 5.36 -5.48
CA VAL A 121 -4.31 6.18 -6.32
C VAL A 121 -3.64 5.29 -7.35
N GLU A 122 -3.92 5.56 -8.62
CA GLU A 122 -3.25 4.93 -9.75
C GLU A 122 -1.82 5.46 -9.88
N VAL A 123 -0.87 4.57 -10.14
CA VAL A 123 0.51 4.97 -10.46
C VAL A 123 0.56 5.28 -11.95
N GLU A 124 0.52 6.57 -12.31
CA GLU A 124 0.78 7.02 -13.68
C GLU A 124 2.21 6.62 -14.08
N GLY A 125 2.34 5.80 -15.13
CA GLY A 125 3.63 5.37 -15.66
C GLY A 125 4.24 6.42 -16.59
N ASP A 126 5.33 7.05 -16.15
CA ASP A 126 6.21 7.96 -16.90
C ASP A 126 7.53 8.04 -16.11
N GLY A 127 8.74 7.80 -16.59
CA GLY A 127 9.26 7.54 -17.93
C GLY A 127 10.77 7.30 -17.83
N VAL A 128 11.19 6.03 -17.78
CA VAL A 128 12.58 5.67 -18.06
C VAL A 128 12.54 4.59 -19.14
N GLU A 129 13.02 4.95 -20.33
CA GLU A 129 13.48 3.98 -21.31
C GLU A 129 14.66 3.21 -20.70
N THR A 130 14.41 2.16 -19.92
CA THR A 130 15.43 1.14 -19.71
C THR A 130 15.49 0.29 -20.96
N TRP A 131 16.22 0.82 -21.95
CA TRP A 131 16.73 0.04 -23.06
C TRP A 131 17.54 -1.14 -22.52
N HIS A 132 17.24 -2.32 -23.06
CA HIS A 132 17.86 -3.63 -22.84
C HIS A 132 17.39 -4.41 -21.61
N GLU A 133 16.26 -5.10 -21.75
CA GLU A 133 16.23 -6.55 -22.02
C GLU A 133 14.79 -6.94 -22.41
N LEU A 134 14.67 -7.94 -23.28
CA LEU A 134 13.40 -8.44 -23.82
C LEU A 134 12.61 -9.16 -22.73
N ASP A 135 11.92 -8.41 -21.86
CA ASP A 135 10.86 -8.96 -21.02
C ASP A 135 9.51 -8.39 -21.45
N GLU A 136 8.54 -9.29 -21.49
CA GLU A 136 7.16 -9.13 -21.94
C GLU A 136 6.54 -7.81 -21.44
N TYR A 137 5.88 -7.06 -22.34
CA TYR A 137 5.08 -5.88 -21.96
C TYR A 137 3.93 -6.32 -21.04
N VAL A 138 4.19 -6.42 -19.74
CA VAL A 138 3.13 -6.56 -18.74
C VAL A 138 2.62 -5.14 -18.49
N TYR A 139 1.54 -4.78 -19.19
CA TYR A 139 0.71 -3.65 -18.77
C TYR A 139 0.13 -4.03 -17.41
N ASP A 140 0.83 -3.70 -16.33
CA ASP A 140 0.31 -3.66 -14.97
C ASP A 140 0.58 -2.24 -14.48
N PHE A 141 -0.46 -1.41 -14.44
CA PHE A 141 -0.38 -0.09 -13.82
C PHE A 141 -0.77 -0.27 -12.37
N PRO A 142 0.20 -0.40 -11.44
CA PRO A 142 -0.14 -0.67 -10.07
C PRO A 142 -0.95 0.47 -9.48
N ARG A 143 -1.77 0.14 -8.49
CA ARG A 143 -2.48 1.09 -7.66
C ARG A 143 -2.02 0.96 -6.22
N PHE A 144 -2.20 2.02 -5.44
CA PHE A 144 -1.98 1.97 -4.00
C PHE A 144 -3.09 2.71 -3.28
N TYR A 145 -3.17 2.53 -1.97
CA TYR A 145 -4.17 3.21 -1.16
C TYR A 145 -3.52 4.18 -0.18
N THR A 146 -4.20 5.30 0.03
CA THR A 146 -3.88 6.25 1.09
C THR A 146 -5.09 6.44 1.99
N VAL A 147 -4.82 6.76 3.25
CA VAL A 147 -5.86 7.05 4.24
C VAL A 147 -5.64 8.46 4.74
N THR A 148 -6.62 9.33 4.55
CA THR A 148 -6.58 10.69 5.09
C THR A 148 -7.50 10.78 6.30
N VAL A 149 -6.98 11.25 7.42
CA VAL A 149 -7.78 11.65 8.59
C VAL A 149 -7.70 13.16 8.72
N SER A 150 -8.83 13.85 8.89
CA SER A 150 -8.88 15.32 8.93
C SER A 150 -9.98 15.87 9.83
N GLY A 151 -9.89 17.16 10.15
CA GLY A 151 -10.97 17.92 10.81
C GLY A 151 -10.67 18.46 12.21
N TRP A 152 -9.40 18.63 12.59
CA TRP A 152 -9.01 19.11 13.94
C TRP A 152 -8.40 20.52 13.99
N LEU A 153 -8.35 21.21 12.85
CA LEU A 153 -8.06 22.64 12.79
C LEU A 153 -9.35 23.37 12.44
N ASP A 154 -9.96 23.97 13.48
CA ASP A 154 -10.97 25.02 13.36
C ASP A 154 -10.30 26.40 13.29
#